data_AF-A0AAN8MHT8-F1
#
_entry.id   AF-A0AAN8MHT8-F1
#
_cell.length_a   1.000
_cell.length_b   1.000
_cell.length_c   1.000
_cell.angle_alpha   90.00
_cell.angle_beta   90.00
_cell.angle_gamma   90.00
#
_symmetry.space_group_name_H-M   'P 1'
#
loop_
_entity.id
_entity.type
_entity.pdbx_description
1 polymer ?
#
loop_
_entity_poly.entity_id
_entity_poly.type
_entity_poly.pdbx_seq_one_letter_code
_entity_poly.pdbx_strand_id
1 'polypeptide(L)' 'MASPLKVCIVGSGNWGSAIARIIGSNAQTLQRFATTVKMWVFEENVNGRNLTDITNAIRP' A
#
# COMPACT_ATOMS: atom_id res chain seq x y z
N MET A 1 -24.14 -9.64 6.93
CA MET A 1 -23.26 -8.44 6.83
C MET A 1 -22.58 -8.47 5.47
N ALA A 2 -22.44 -7.33 4.79
CA ALA A 2 -21.71 -7.27 3.53
C ALA A 2 -20.20 -7.50 3.78
N SER A 3 -19.49 -8.05 2.79
CA SER A 3 -18.04 -8.21 2.87
C SER A 3 -17.32 -6.86 3.00
N PRO A 4 -16.21 -6.74 3.77
CA PRO A 4 -15.46 -5.50 3.87
C PRO A 4 -14.96 -4.98 2.51
N LEU A 5 -14.94 -3.65 2.36
CA LEU A 5 -14.50 -2.99 1.13
C LEU A 5 -12.98 -3.08 0.97
N LYS A 6 -12.52 -3.41 -0.24
CA LYS A 6 -11.09 -3.47 -0.57
C LYS A 6 -10.62 -2.13 -1.13
N VAL A 7 -9.46 -1.67 -0.68
CA VAL A 7 -8.85 -0.40 -1.11
C VAL A 7 -7.53 -0.70 -1.84
N CYS A 8 -7.30 0.01 -2.94
CA CYS A 8 -6.06 -0.03 -3.70
C CYS A 8 -5.56 1.40 -3.95
N ILE A 9 -4.27 1.62 -3.75
CA ILE A 9 -3.57 2.86 -4.09
C ILE A 9 -2.85 2.65 -5.41
N VAL A 10 -3.02 3.57 -6.36
CA VAL A 10 -2.29 3.56 -7.64
C VAL A 10 -1.29 4.70 -7.63
N GLY A 11 -0.02 4.37 -7.44
CA GLY A 11 1.08 5.32 -7.44
C GLY A 11 1.96 5.23 -6.19
N SER A 12 3.28 5.31 -6.39
CA SER A 12 4.31 5.04 -5.38
C SER A 12 5.32 6.16 -5.17
N GLY A 13 5.04 7.36 -5.69
CA GLY A 13 5.83 8.55 -5.40
C GLY A 13 5.67 9.00 -3.94
N ASN A 14 6.35 10.10 -3.59
CA ASN A 14 6.39 10.63 -2.21
C ASN A 14 5.01 10.70 -1.53
N TRP A 15 4.02 11.28 -2.22
CA TRP A 15 2.66 11.40 -1.68
C TRP A 15 1.93 10.05 -1.59
N GLY A 16 2.08 9.19 -2.61
CA GLY A 16 1.50 7.84 -2.61
C GLY A 16 1.97 6.99 -1.43
N SER A 17 3.27 7.07 -1.12
CA SER A 17 3.87 6.39 0.03
C SER A 17 3.44 6.99 1.37
N ALA A 18 3.33 8.33 1.46
CA ALA A 18 2.84 8.99 2.67
C ALA A 18 1.38 8.64 2.97
N ILE A 19 0.51 8.69 1.97
CA ILE A 19 -0.92 8.39 2.15
C ILE A 19 -1.16 6.89 2.39
N ALA A 20 -0.31 6.01 1.87
CA ALA A 20 -0.40 4.57 2.12
C ALA A 20 -0.33 4.22 3.61
N ARG A 21 0.49 4.94 4.38
CA ARG A 21 0.55 4.78 5.85
C ARG A 21 -0.78 5.16 6.51
N ILE A 22 -1.35 6.31 6.14
CA ILE A 22 -2.59 6.82 6.73
C ILE A 22 -3.78 5.90 6.37
N ILE A 23 -3.88 5.50 5.10
CA ILE A 23 -4.93 4.60 4.62
C ILE A 23 -4.81 3.22 5.27
N GLY A 24 -3.59 2.69 5.42
CA GLY A 24 -3.31 1.44 6.12
C GLY A 24 -3.82 1.46 7.56
N SER A 25 -3.49 2.51 8.34
CA SER A 25 -3.97 2.65 9.72
C SER A 25 -5.50 2.75 9.82
N ASN A 26 -6.16 3.44 8.88
CA ASN A 26 -7.61 3.53 8.84
C ASN A 26 -8.26 2.18 8.48
N ALA A 27 -7.69 1.45 7.52
CA ALA A 27 -8.18 0.14 7.11
C ALA A 27 -8.06 -0.92 8.22
N GLN A 28 -7.11 -0.78 9.13
CA GLN A 28 -6.97 -1.62 10.32
C GLN A 28 -8.02 -1.35 11.41
N THR A 29 -8.51 -0.10 11.51
CA THR A 29 -9.39 0.34 12.60
C THR A 29 -10.87 0.33 12.22
N LEU A 30 -11.19 0.55 10.94
CA LEU A 30 -12.56 0.65 10.45
C LEU A 30 -13.06 -0.69 9.93
N GLN A 31 -14.06 -1.27 10.62
CA GLN A 31 -14.69 -2.56 10.24
C GLN A 31 -15.28 -2.59 8.82
N ARG A 32 -15.52 -1.42 8.21
CA ARG A 32 -16.03 -1.29 6.84
C ARG A 32 -15.01 -1.73 5.77
N PHE A 33 -13.72 -1.74 6.10
CA PHE A 33 -12.64 -1.99 5.14
C PHE A 33 -11.88 -3.27 5.46
N ALA A 34 -11.34 -3.90 4.41
CA ALA A 34 -10.39 -4.98 4.57
C ALA A 34 -9.06 -4.42 5.11
N THR A 35 -8.44 -5.13 6.05
CA THR A 35 -7.21 -4.68 6.72
C THR A 35 -6.01 -4.56 5.79
N THR A 36 -6.02 -5.28 4.66
CA THR A 36 -4.95 -5.21 3.66
C THR A 36 -5.28 -4.18 2.59
N VAL A 37 -4.41 -3.18 2.45
CA VAL A 37 -4.43 -2.18 1.38
C VAL A 37 -3.35 -2.55 0.37
N LYS A 38 -3.73 -2.70 -0.90
CA LYS A 38 -2.75 -2.92 -1.98
C LYS A 38 -2.26 -1.58 -2.50
N MET A 39 -0.99 -1.54 -2.90
CA MET A 39 -0.38 -0.37 -3.51
C MET A 39 0.30 -0.81 -4.80
N TRP A 40 -0.04 -0.16 -5.90
CA TRP A 40 0.66 -0.35 -7.16
C TRP A 40 1.90 0.54 -7.19
N VAL A 41 3.03 -0.10 -7.43
CA VAL A 41 4.35 0.50 -7.55
C VAL A 41 4.81 0.20 -8.97
N PHE A 42 5.17 1.23 -9.73
CA PHE A 42 5.78 1.03 -11.04
C PHE A 42 7.12 0.32 -10.86
N GLU A 43 7.40 -0.69 -11.68
CA GLU A 43 8.61 -1.50 -11.52
C GLU A 43 9.82 -0.76 -12.08
N GLU A 44 10.71 -0.34 -11.20
CA GLU A 44 11.97 0.34 -11.52
C GLU A 44 13.15 -0.47 -10.98
N ASN A 45 14.28 -0.48 -11.71
CA ASN A 45 15.51 -1.07 -11.19
C ASN A 45 16.29 -0.03 -10.38
N VAL A 46 16.48 -0.31 -9.09
CA VAL A 46 17.25 0.55 -8.17
C VAL A 46 18.38 -0.28 -7.57
N ASN A 47 19.62 0.06 -7.93
CA ASN A 47 20.82 -0.63 -7.48
C ASN A 47 20.78 -2.15 -7.71
N GLY A 48 20.26 -2.60 -8.86
CA GLY A 48 20.18 -4.01 -9.22
C GLY A 48 19.04 -4.78 -8.55
N ARG A 49 18.10 -4.09 -7.87
CA ARG A 49 16.91 -4.69 -7.27
C ARG A 49 15.64 -4.03 -7.81
N ASN A 50 14.54 -4.79 -7.89
CA ASN A 50 13.25 -4.23 -8.27
C ASN A 50 12.70 -3.35 -7.14
N LEU A 51 12.18 -2.17 -7.49
CA LEU A 51 11.60 -1.24 -6.52
C LEU A 51 10.45 -1.89 -5.75
N THR A 52 9.66 -2.73 -6.40
CA THR A 52 8.59 -3.54 -5.80
C THR A 52 9.11 -4.42 -4.66
N ASP A 53 10.25 -5.09 -4.84
CA ASP A 53 10.89 -5.90 -3.80
C ASP A 53 11.39 -5.04 -2.65
N ILE A 54 12.02 -3.89 -2.96
CA ILE A 54 12.49 -2.94 -1.95
C ILE A 54 11.31 -2.42 -1.11
N THR A 55 10.22 -1.99 -1.75
CA THR A 55 9.03 -1.49 -1.05
C THR A 55 8.37 -2.57 -0.19
N ASN A 56 8.30 -3.82 -0.67
CA ASN A 56 7.73 -4.92 0.12
C ASN A 56 8.62 -5.33 1.30
N ALA A 57 9.94 -5.16 1.20
CA ALA A 57 10.86 -5.38 2.31
C ALA A 57 10.80 -4.27 3.37
N ILE A 58 10.51 -3.02 2.95
CA ILE A 58 10.31 -1.88 3.84
C ILE A 58 8.84 -1.91 4.30
N ARG A 59 8.52 -2.83 5.21
CA ARG A 59 7.26 -2.75 5.95
C ARG A 59 7.38 -1.70 7.06
N PRO A 60 6.43 -0.76 7.19
CA PRO A 60 6.05 -0.25 8.50
C PRO A 60 5.27 -1.30 9.31
#